data_AF-A0A0G1ADG5-F1
#
_entry.id   AF-A0A0G1ADG5-F1
#
_cell.length_a   1.000
_cell.length_b   1.000
_cell.length_c   1.000
_cell.angle_alpha   90.00
_cell.angle_beta   90.00
_cell.angle_gamma   90.00
#
_symmetry.space_group_name_H-M   'P 1'
#
loop_
_entity.id
_entity.type
_entity.pdbx_description
1 polymer ?
#
loop_
_entity_poly.entity_id
_entity_poly.type
_entity_poly.pdbx_seq_one_letter_code
_entity_poly.pdbx_strand_id
1 'polypeptide(L)'
;MVIDELFTGDSSRYVLASTYQQKVESGQELDHMDKEFLRLNYRKATGYRGDGEAPPIPDLLIAQTADRYIRLHDMLTGTAFQMSRERPQERIEQNLIPWIYPH
;
A
#
# COMPACT_ATOMS: atom_id res chain seq x y z
N MET A 1 -4.96 10.04 -23.19
CA MET A 1 -3.73 9.81 -22.40
C MET A 1 -4.18 9.38 -21.03
N VAL A 2 -3.70 8.23 -20.54
CA VAL A 2 -3.85 7.88 -19.13
C VAL A 2 -2.66 8.46 -18.39
N ILE A 3 -2.92 9.09 -17.24
CA ILE A 3 -1.92 9.75 -16.40
C ILE A 3 -2.07 9.23 -14.97
N ASP A 4 -1.08 9.55 -14.12
CA ASP A 4 -1.01 9.10 -12.73
C ASP A 4 -0.86 7.57 -12.61
N GLU A 5 -1.38 6.98 -11.52
CA GLU A 5 -1.29 5.55 -11.25
C GLU A 5 -2.58 4.80 -11.58
N LEU A 6 -2.43 3.51 -11.92
CA LEU A 6 -3.54 2.60 -12.23
C LEU A 6 -3.33 1.27 -11.52
N PHE A 7 -4.41 0.73 -10.96
CA PHE A 7 -4.43 -0.61 -10.35
C PHE A 7 -3.40 -0.82 -9.24
N THR A 8 -3.06 0.25 -8.51
CA THR A 8 -2.15 0.21 -7.36
C THR A 8 -2.93 0.08 -6.05
N GLY A 9 -2.26 -0.38 -4.99
CA GLY A 9 -2.83 -0.40 -3.64
C GLY A 9 -3.11 0.99 -3.05
N ASP A 10 -2.66 2.07 -3.69
CA ASP A 10 -2.92 3.44 -3.29
C ASP A 10 -4.15 4.03 -3.99
N SER A 11 -4.32 3.72 -5.28
CA SER A 11 -5.40 4.23 -6.13
C SER A 11 -6.66 3.37 -6.14
N SER A 12 -6.57 2.11 -5.69
CA SER A 12 -7.64 1.11 -5.81
C SER A 12 -7.98 0.43 -4.49
N ARG A 13 -9.16 -0.20 -4.42
CA ARG A 13 -9.56 -1.05 -3.28
C ARG A 13 -9.41 -2.52 -3.64
N TYR A 14 -8.59 -3.22 -2.87
CA TYR A 14 -8.34 -4.64 -2.99
C TYR A 14 -8.71 -5.34 -1.69
N VAL A 15 -9.67 -6.26 -1.79
CA VAL A 15 -10.12 -7.11 -0.69
C VAL A 15 -9.91 -8.57 -1.05
N LEU A 16 -9.56 -9.41 -0.07
CA LEU A 16 -9.38 -10.83 -0.33
C LEU A 16 -10.71 -11.50 -0.68
N ALA A 17 -10.80 -12.02 -1.91
CA ALA A 17 -12.00 -12.70 -2.40
C ALA A 17 -12.37 -13.93 -1.56
N SER A 18 -11.38 -14.64 -1.02
CA SER A 18 -11.58 -15.87 -0.24
C SER A 18 -12.33 -15.66 1.08
N THR A 19 -12.28 -14.46 1.66
CA THR A 19 -12.94 -14.14 2.94
C THR A 19 -14.07 -13.13 2.79
N TYR A 20 -14.22 -12.53 1.61
CA TYR A 20 -15.17 -11.45 1.35
C TYR A 20 -16.60 -11.80 1.76
N GLN A 21 -17.15 -12.90 1.22
CA GLN A 21 -18.56 -13.25 1.45
C GLN A 21 -18.85 -13.48 2.94
N GLN A 22 -18.01 -14.26 3.62
CA GLN A 22 -18.14 -14.54 5.05
C GLN A 22 -18.12 -13.25 5.88
N LYS A 23 -17.21 -12.33 5.58
CA LYS A 23 -17.05 -11.08 6.33
C LYS A 23 -18.20 -10.11 6.09
N VAL A 24 -18.70 -10.04 4.86
CA VAL A 24 -19.90 -9.25 4.54
C VAL A 24 -21.11 -9.78 5.31
N GLU A 25 -21.38 -11.08 5.25
CA GLU A 25 -22.53 -11.70 5.92
C GLU A 25 -22.48 -11.58 7.45
N SER A 26 -21.27 -11.60 8.02
CA SER A 26 -21.06 -11.45 9.46
C SER A 26 -20.90 -9.99 9.92
N GLY A 27 -20.99 -9.01 9.02
CA GLY A 27 -20.78 -7.59 9.33
C GLY A 27 -19.38 -7.27 9.85
N GLN A 28 -18.39 -8.08 9.50
CA GLN A 28 -17.00 -7.93 9.91
C GLN A 28 -16.20 -7.05 8.93
N GLU A 29 -15.14 -6.44 9.45
CA GLU A 29 -14.18 -5.69 8.64
C GLU A 29 -13.56 -6.56 7.54
N LEU A 30 -13.54 -6.07 6.31
CA LEU A 30 -12.99 -6.79 5.16
C LEU A 30 -11.47 -6.91 5.26
N ASP A 31 -10.91 -7.95 4.63
CA ASP A 31 -9.46 -8.12 4.52
C ASP A 31 -8.89 -7.24 3.42
N HIS A 32 -8.65 -5.97 3.76
CA HIS A 32 -8.01 -5.00 2.89
C HIS A 32 -6.53 -5.34 2.66
N MET A 33 -6.16 -5.39 1.38
CA MET A 33 -4.79 -5.53 0.89
C MET A 33 -4.21 -4.19 0.40
N ASP A 34 -5.05 -3.14 0.38
CA ASP A 34 -4.72 -1.78 -0.05
C ASP A 34 -4.49 -0.81 1.12
N LYS A 35 -4.28 0.48 0.83
CA LYS A 35 -4.04 1.55 1.81
C LYS A 35 -5.11 1.70 2.89
N GLU A 36 -6.32 1.15 2.70
CA GLU A 36 -7.34 1.13 3.76
C GLU A 36 -6.91 0.36 4.99
N PHE A 37 -6.12 -0.70 4.81
CA PHE A 37 -5.55 -1.43 5.94
C PHE A 37 -4.76 -0.48 6.86
N LEU A 38 -3.87 0.34 6.28
CA LEU A 38 -3.09 1.31 7.03
C LEU A 38 -4.01 2.33 7.72
N ARG A 39 -4.98 2.90 7.00
CA ARG A 39 -5.90 3.91 7.55
C ARG A 39 -6.69 3.41 8.76
N LEU A 40 -7.28 2.22 8.64
CA LEU A 40 -8.10 1.62 9.69
C LEU A 40 -7.25 1.28 10.91
N ASN A 41 -6.10 0.63 10.71
CA ASN A 41 -5.26 0.20 11.82
C ASN A 41 -4.50 1.35 12.46
N TYR A 42 -4.11 2.37 11.70
CA TYR A 42 -3.50 3.57 12.24
C TYR A 42 -4.50 4.31 13.14
N ARG A 43 -5.74 4.51 12.69
CA ARG A 43 -6.81 5.09 13.51
C ARG A 43 -7.08 4.27 14.77
N LYS A 44 -7.14 2.94 14.66
CA LYS A 44 -7.33 2.04 15.81
C LYS A 44 -6.17 2.13 16.81
N ALA A 45 -4.93 2.26 16.32
CA ALA A 45 -3.74 2.29 17.16
C ALA A 45 -3.48 3.65 17.83
N THR A 46 -3.78 4.76 17.14
CA THR A 46 -3.39 6.10 17.59
C THR A 46 -4.56 7.01 17.92
N GLY A 47 -5.79 6.62 17.57
CA GLY A 47 -6.97 7.49 17.63
C GLY A 47 -6.96 8.62 16.60
N TYR A 48 -5.95 8.71 15.73
CA TYR A 48 -5.79 9.81 14.79
C TYR A 48 -6.91 9.80 13.73
N ARG A 49 -7.59 10.95 13.58
CA ARG A 49 -8.72 11.12 12.64
C ARG A 49 -8.42 12.02 11.45
N GLY A 50 -7.21 12.59 11.38
CA GLY A 50 -6.79 13.51 10.32
C GLY A 50 -6.62 14.96 10.78
N ASP A 51 -6.98 15.27 12.02
CA ASP A 51 -6.87 16.61 12.59
C ASP A 51 -5.66 16.74 13.52
N GLY A 52 -4.92 17.83 13.37
CA GLY A 52 -3.73 18.12 14.17
C GLY A 52 -2.50 17.32 13.73
N GLU A 53 -1.51 17.29 14.61
CA GLU A 53 -0.24 16.59 14.37
C GLU A 53 -0.45 15.08 14.35
N ALA A 54 0.03 14.43 13.29
CA ALA A 54 -0.06 12.99 13.14
C ALA A 54 0.92 12.29 14.10
N PRO A 55 0.46 11.38 14.97
CA PRO A 55 1.35 10.53 15.76
C PRO A 55 2.31 9.70 14.89
N PRO A 56 3.43 9.21 15.44
CA PRO A 56 4.27 8.27 14.72
C PRO A 56 3.49 6.99 14.38
N ILE A 57 3.69 6.47 13.17
CA ILE A 57 3.11 5.19 12.74
C ILE A 57 3.88 4.07 13.45
N PRO A 58 3.21 3.12 14.13
CA PRO A 58 3.90 1.99 14.78
C PRO A 58 4.70 1.15 13.77
N ASP A 59 5.93 0.74 14.14
CA ASP A 59 6.82 -0.05 13.28
C ASP A 59 6.16 -1.34 12.76
N LEU A 60 5.40 -2.02 13.61
CA LEU A 60 4.68 -3.23 13.21
C LEU A 60 3.63 -2.94 12.13
N LEU A 61 2.95 -1.79 12.21
CA LEU A 61 1.97 -1.39 11.20
C LEU A 61 2.63 -1.05 9.87
N ILE A 62 3.83 -0.44 9.91
CA ILE A 62 4.66 -0.22 8.72
C ILE A 62 5.01 -1.55 8.07
N ALA A 63 5.55 -2.50 8.85
CA ALA A 63 5.94 -3.82 8.35
C ALA A 63 4.75 -4.61 7.76
N GLN A 64 3.60 -4.59 8.44
CA GLN A 64 2.36 -5.25 7.97
C GLN A 64 1.78 -4.59 6.72
N THR A 65 1.97 -3.29 6.55
CA THR A 65 1.57 -2.59 5.34
C THR A 65 2.49 -2.97 4.20
N ALA A 66 3.82 -2.97 4.41
CA ALA A 66 4.79 -3.39 3.39
C ALA A 66 4.55 -4.83 2.91
N ASP A 67 4.31 -5.78 3.83
CA ASP A 67 3.99 -7.17 3.48
C ASP A 67 2.75 -7.27 2.58
N ARG A 68 1.72 -6.47 2.84
CA ARG A 68 0.51 -6.45 2.00
C ARG A 68 0.77 -5.96 0.59
N TYR A 69 1.58 -4.92 0.42
CA TYR A 69 1.92 -4.42 -0.92
C TYR A 69 2.76 -5.41 -1.70
N ILE A 70 3.69 -6.12 -1.04
CA ILE A 70 4.45 -7.21 -1.65
C ILE A 70 3.51 -8.32 -2.10
N ARG A 71 2.61 -8.78 -1.23
CA ARG A 71 1.64 -9.83 -1.57
C ARG A 71 0.65 -9.40 -2.65
N LEU A 72 0.19 -8.16 -2.60
CA LEU A 72 -0.72 -7.61 -3.60
C LEU A 72 -0.02 -7.54 -4.97
N HIS A 73 1.23 -7.09 -5.02
CA HIS A 73 2.07 -7.16 -6.22
C HIS A 73 2.10 -8.59 -6.76
N ASP A 74 2.50 -9.57 -5.94
CA ASP A 74 2.65 -10.96 -6.38
C ASP A 74 1.33 -11.56 -6.89
N MET A 75 0.22 -11.24 -6.24
CA MET A 75 -1.12 -11.69 -6.64
C MET A 75 -1.59 -11.08 -7.96
N LEU A 76 -1.27 -9.81 -8.22
CA LEU A 76 -1.69 -9.10 -9.44
C LEU A 76 -0.81 -9.43 -10.64
N THR A 77 0.50 -9.57 -10.44
CA THR A 77 1.47 -9.79 -11.52
C THR A 77 1.74 -11.26 -11.78
N GLY A 78 1.49 -12.14 -10.81
CA GLY A 78 1.93 -13.54 -10.83
C GLY A 78 3.44 -13.71 -10.70
N THR A 79 4.18 -12.64 -10.36
CA THR A 79 5.64 -12.65 -10.21
C THR A 79 6.04 -12.29 -8.79
N ALA A 80 7.01 -13.02 -8.24
CA ALA A 80 7.51 -12.73 -6.90
C ALA A 80 8.22 -11.37 -6.87
N PHE A 81 7.85 -10.53 -5.90
CA PHE A 81 8.48 -9.24 -5.67
C PHE A 81 9.96 -9.41 -5.39
N GLN A 82 10.78 -8.58 -6.04
CA GLN A 82 12.22 -8.56 -5.84
C GLN A 82 12.61 -7.29 -5.09
N MET A 83 13.09 -7.46 -3.87
CA MET A 83 13.60 -6.35 -3.08
C MET A 83 14.94 -5.87 -3.65
N SER A 84 15.01 -4.60 -4.05
CA SER A 84 16.28 -3.98 -4.42
C SER A 84 17.15 -3.74 -3.19
N ARG A 85 18.47 -3.88 -3.36
CA ARG A 85 19.48 -3.53 -2.34
C ARG A 85 19.92 -2.07 -2.41
N GLU A 86 19.52 -1.36 -3.46
CA GLU A 86 19.80 0.06 -3.63
C GLU A 86 18.96 0.90 -2.66
N ARG A 87 19.49 2.06 -2.27
CA ARG A 87 18.71 3.01 -1.48
C ARG A 87 17.56 3.54 -2.34
N PRO A 88 16.30 3.54 -1.84
CA PRO A 88 15.16 4.00 -2.61
C PRO A 88 15.34 5.39 -3.21
N GLN A 89 15.97 6.32 -2.49
CA GLN A 89 16.23 7.69 -2.94
C GLN A 89 17.09 7.71 -4.21
N GLU A 90 18.24 7.04 -4.19
CA GLU A 90 19.17 6.97 -5.32
C GLU A 90 18.50 6.36 -6.56
N ARG A 91 17.73 5.29 -6.36
CA ARG A 91 16.99 4.63 -7.44
C ARG A 91 15.89 5.52 -8.04
N ILE A 92 15.17 6.27 -7.21
CA ILE A 92 14.15 7.22 -7.68
C ILE A 92 14.82 8.32 -8.52
N GLU A 93 15.89 8.92 -8.01
CA GLU A 93 16.63 9.97 -8.72
C GLU A 93 17.14 9.49 -10.09
N GLN A 94 17.79 8.31 -10.13
CA GLN A 94 18.30 7.73 -11.38
C GLN A 94 17.20 7.49 -12.42
N ASN A 95 16.03 7.03 -12.00
CA ASN A 95 14.90 6.81 -12.91
C ASN A 95 14.27 8.11 -13.42
N LEU A 96 14.42 9.23 -12.70
CA LEU A 96 13.87 10.53 -13.08
C LEU A 96 14.81 11.35 -13.97
N ILE A 97 16.13 11.17 -13.86
CA ILE A 97 17.13 11.94 -14.63
C ILE A 97 16.82 12.02 -16.14
N PRO A 98 16.49 10.91 -16.85
CA PRO A 98 16.22 10.96 -18.29
C PRO A 98 15.02 11.84 -18.67
N TRP A 99 14.09 12.07 -17.73
CA TRP A 99 12.86 12.83 -17.96
C TRP A 99 12.99 14.29 -17.53
N ILE A 100 13.87 14.60 -16.57
CA ILE A 100 14.15 15.96 -16.10
C ILE A 100 15.16 16.66 -17.02
N TYR A 101 16.16 15.92 -17.50
CA TYR A 101 17.19 16.42 -18.42
C TYR A 101 17.19 15.61 -19.72
N PRO A 102 16.14 15.74 -20.56
CA PRO A 102 16.12 15.09 -21.87
C PRO A 102 17.20 15.71 -22.77
N HIS A 103 17.97 14.86 -23.46
CA HIS A 103 18.93 15.27 -24.49
C HIS A 103 18.24 15.91 -25.71
#